data_AF-A0A0M3J8T6-F1
#
_entry.id   AF-A0A0M3J8T6-F1
#
_cell.length_a   1.000
_cell.length_b   1.000
_cell.length_c   1.000
_cell.angle_alpha   90.00
_cell.angle_beta   90.00
_cell.angle_gamma   90.00
#
_symmetry.space_group_name_H-M   'P 1'
#
loop_
_entity.id
_entity.type
_entity.pdbx_description
1 polymer ?
#
loop_
_entity_poly.entity_id
_entity_poly.type
_entity_poly.pdbx_seq_one_letter_code
_entity_poly.pdbx_strand_id
1 'polypeptide(L)'
;MEQGIFEGDVVLLRFKFMTLFDMNPKYDPVRINQLYEQAKWSILLEEFDHTEEEAMLFAALQVTYSFLQATLQRHSPEPEETERDDVDVLLDELVCALAYPNYKDTSRFV
;
A
#
# COMPACT_ATOMS: atom_id res chain seq x y z
N MET A 1 35.60 9.02 7.05
CA MET A 1 35.76 8.93 8.52
C MET A 1 35.40 10.20 9.29
N GLU A 2 35.13 11.36 8.67
CA GLU A 2 34.78 12.60 9.43
C GLU A 2 33.47 12.53 10.23
N GLN A 3 32.55 11.63 9.83
CA GLN A 3 31.30 11.35 10.54
C GLN A 3 31.36 10.04 11.34
N GLY A 4 32.54 9.42 11.46
CA GLY A 4 32.72 8.18 12.21
C GLY A 4 32.06 6.93 11.60
N ILE A 5 31.72 6.95 10.30
CA ILE A 5 31.19 5.78 9.58
C ILE A 5 32.35 4.95 8.99
N PHE A 6 32.31 3.65 9.21
CA PHE A 6 33.28 2.65 8.78
C PHE A 6 32.66 1.63 7.81
N GLU A 7 33.50 0.81 7.19
CA GLU A 7 33.03 -0.26 6.30
C GLU A 7 32.27 -1.32 7.09
N GLY A 8 31.07 -1.69 6.62
CA GLY A 8 30.17 -2.61 7.30
C GLY A 8 29.16 -1.97 8.25
N ASP A 9 29.26 -0.66 8.50
CA ASP A 9 28.25 0.06 9.29
C ASP A 9 26.91 0.14 8.55
N VAL A 10 25.83 -0.03 9.30
CA VAL A 10 24.46 0.11 8.78
C VAL A 10 23.96 1.51 9.07
N VAL A 11 23.52 2.21 8.01
CA VAL A 11 22.93 3.55 8.10
C VAL A 11 21.49 3.53 7.63
N LEU A 12 20.68 4.39 8.24
CA LEU A 12 19.27 4.56 7.90
C LEU A 12 19.11 5.63 6.83
N LEU A 13 18.63 5.24 5.65
CA LEU A 13 18.16 6.19 4.64
C LEU A 13 16.70 6.52 4.95
N ARG A 14 16.41 7.78 5.30
CA ARG A 14 15.05 8.28 5.54
C ARG A 14 14.83 9.62 4.86
N PHE A 15 13.58 9.90 4.50
CA PHE A 15 13.14 11.23 4.10
C PHE A 15 13.20 12.15 5.31
N LYS A 16 14.10 13.14 5.25
CA LYS A 16 14.30 14.13 6.32
C LYS A 16 13.34 15.32 6.22
N PHE A 17 13.01 15.71 5.00
CA PHE A 17 12.17 16.88 4.73
C PHE A 17 10.85 16.40 4.12
N MET A 18 9.73 16.74 4.76
CA MET A 18 8.38 16.40 4.31
C MET A 18 7.85 17.36 3.24
N THR A 19 8.76 17.96 2.46
CA THR A 19 8.44 18.81 1.32
C THR A 19 8.72 18.02 0.04
N LEU A 20 7.67 17.38 -0.48
CA LEU A 20 7.78 16.43 -1.57
C LEU A 20 7.55 17.15 -2.91
N PHE A 21 8.65 17.55 -3.56
CA PHE A 21 8.58 18.19 -4.87
C PHE A 21 8.33 17.17 -5.99
N ASP A 22 7.39 17.52 -6.89
CA ASP A 22 7.07 16.84 -8.16
C ASP A 22 7.02 15.30 -8.06
N MET A 23 6.22 14.76 -7.13
CA MET A 23 6.02 13.31 -7.07
C MET A 23 5.12 12.86 -8.21
N ASN A 24 5.64 12.01 -9.09
CA ASN A 24 4.90 11.50 -10.23
C ASN A 24 4.77 9.96 -10.18
N PRO A 25 3.57 9.38 -10.04
CA PRO A 25 3.36 7.93 -10.00
C PRO A 25 3.94 7.17 -11.20
N LYS A 26 4.04 7.80 -12.37
CA LYS A 26 4.59 7.18 -13.58
C LYS A 26 6.12 7.06 -13.55
N TYR A 27 6.81 7.99 -12.90
CA TYR A 27 8.27 8.10 -12.95
C TYR A 27 8.94 7.78 -11.61
N ASP A 28 8.19 7.84 -10.50
CA ASP A 28 8.70 7.72 -9.14
C ASP A 28 8.17 6.51 -8.36
N PRO A 29 7.95 5.30 -8.95
CA PRO A 29 7.33 4.20 -8.22
C PRO A 29 8.14 3.78 -6.98
N VAL A 30 9.48 3.78 -7.07
CA VAL A 30 10.35 3.43 -5.94
C VAL A 30 10.32 4.51 -4.86
N ARG A 31 10.39 5.79 -5.23
CA ARG A 31 10.36 6.91 -4.28
C ARG A 31 9.04 6.95 -3.51
N ILE A 32 7.92 6.76 -4.22
CA ILE A 32 6.58 6.68 -3.62
C ILE A 32 6.50 5.49 -2.68
N ASN A 33 7.00 4.32 -3.09
CA ASN A 33 6.98 3.13 -2.25
C ASN A 33 7.80 3.29 -0.96
N GLN A 34 9.01 3.86 -1.05
CA GLN A 34 9.85 4.09 0.13
C GLN A 34 9.25 5.14 1.07
N LEU A 35 8.61 6.17 0.52
CA LEU A 35 7.89 7.16 1.33
C LEU A 35 6.69 6.54 2.03
N TYR A 36 5.92 5.71 1.32
CA TYR A 36 4.80 4.95 1.88
C TYR A 36 5.25 4.01 3.00
N GLU A 37 6.33 3.23 2.79
CA GLU A 37 6.89 2.36 3.83
C GLU A 37 7.32 3.16 5.05
N GLN A 38 8.03 4.29 4.86
CA GLN A 38 8.42 5.14 5.98
C GLN A 38 7.20 5.65 6.77
N ALA A 39 6.16 6.15 6.08
CA ALA A 39 4.94 6.64 6.73
C ALA A 39 4.19 5.52 7.47
N LYS A 40 4.08 4.34 6.86
CA LYS A 40 3.47 3.14 7.47
C LYS A 40 4.14 2.80 8.79
N TRP A 41 5.47 2.71 8.80
CA TRP A 41 6.21 2.38 10.03
C TRP A 41 6.08 3.48 11.08
N SER A 42 6.11 4.75 10.69
CA SER A 42 5.91 5.85 11.64
C SER A 42 4.53 5.84 12.30
N ILE A 43 3.48 5.47 11.57
CA ILE A 43 2.12 5.35 12.16
C ILE A 43 2.03 4.12 13.07
N LEU A 44 2.51 2.96 12.62
CA LEU A 44 2.45 1.71 13.39
C LEU A 44 3.27 1.75 14.68
N LEU A 45 4.35 2.51 14.70
CA LEU A 45 5.20 2.73 15.88
C LEU A 45 4.74 3.91 16.74
N GLU A 46 3.60 4.53 16.39
CA GLU A 46 3.06 5.71 17.07
C GLU A 46 4.09 6.86 17.16
N GLU A 47 4.96 7.00 16.16
CA GLU A 47 5.91 8.13 16.07
C GLU A 47 5.17 9.45 15.77
N PHE A 48 3.92 9.37 15.28
CA PHE A 48 3.05 10.50 14.97
C PHE A 48 1.66 10.33 15.61
N ASP A 49 1.14 11.42 16.17
CA ASP A 49 -0.23 11.50 16.66
C ASP A 49 -1.20 11.41 15.48
N HIS A 50 -2.23 10.57 15.63
CA HIS A 50 -3.28 10.35 14.64
C HIS A 50 -4.59 10.03 15.36
N THR A 51 -5.73 10.28 14.71
CA THR A 51 -7.04 9.88 15.26
C THR A 51 -7.34 8.40 14.98
N GLU A 52 -8.33 7.86 15.69
CA GLU A 52 -8.80 6.49 15.48
C GLU A 52 -9.31 6.29 14.04
N GLU A 53 -10.05 7.27 13.51
CA GLU A 53 -10.56 7.23 12.14
C GLU A 53 -9.43 7.25 11.10
N GLU A 54 -8.38 8.04 11.35
CA GLU A 54 -7.19 8.08 10.49
C GLU A 54 -6.45 6.74 10.51
N ALA A 55 -6.23 6.14 11.68
CA ALA A 55 -5.63 4.81 11.80
C ALA A 55 -6.44 3.74 11.06
N MET A 56 -7.77 3.74 11.22
CA MET A 56 -8.66 2.80 10.52
C MET A 56 -8.58 2.98 9.00
N LEU A 57 -8.55 4.22 8.51
CA LEU A 57 -8.39 4.49 7.09
C LEU A 57 -7.03 3.99 6.58
N PHE A 58 -5.95 4.22 7.33
CA PHE A 58 -4.62 3.72 6.99
C PHE A 58 -4.58 2.19 6.95
N ALA A 59 -5.24 1.51 7.90
CA ALA A 59 -5.35 0.06 7.91
C ALA A 59 -6.11 -0.47 6.68
N ALA A 60 -7.21 0.16 6.28
CA ALA A 60 -7.98 -0.23 5.09
C ALA A 60 -7.15 -0.06 3.79
N LEU A 61 -6.42 1.04 3.68
CA LEU A 61 -5.50 1.28 2.55
C LEU A 61 -4.38 0.25 2.51
N GLN A 62 -3.81 -0.12 3.67
CA GLN A 62 -2.79 -1.15 3.80
C GLN A 62 -3.26 -2.50 3.26
N VAL A 63 -4.48 -2.91 3.64
CA VAL A 63 -5.08 -4.18 3.18
C VAL A 63 -5.26 -4.17 1.67
N THR A 64 -5.83 -3.08 1.13
CA THR A 64 -6.06 -2.93 -0.32
C THR A 64 -4.75 -3.02 -1.10
N TYR A 65 -3.71 -2.33 -0.64
CA TYR A 65 -2.39 -2.37 -1.26
C TYR A 65 -1.75 -3.77 -1.19
N SER A 66 -1.86 -4.46 -0.05
CA SER A 66 -1.32 -5.81 0.12
C SER A 66 -2.02 -6.83 -0.77
N PHE A 67 -3.35 -6.72 -0.89
CA PHE A 67 -4.14 -7.53 -1.81
C PHE A 67 -3.73 -7.31 -3.27
N LEU A 68 -3.62 -6.06 -3.71
CA LEU A 68 -3.17 -5.71 -5.06
C LEU A 68 -1.78 -6.28 -5.37
N GLN A 69 -0.84 -6.19 -4.42
CA GLN A 69 0.48 -6.80 -4.59
C GLN A 69 0.42 -8.32 -4.75
N ALA A 70 -0.38 -9.01 -3.91
CA ALA A 70 -0.54 -10.45 -4.00
C ALA A 70 -1.16 -10.87 -5.35
N THR A 71 -2.18 -10.15 -5.82
CA THR A 71 -2.82 -10.40 -7.12
C THR A 71 -1.87 -10.16 -8.30
N LEU A 72 -1.02 -9.12 -8.24
CA LEU A 72 0.01 -8.89 -9.25
C LEU A 72 1.09 -9.98 -9.26
N GLN A 73 1.44 -10.53 -8.09
CA GLN A 73 2.38 -11.65 -7.98
C GLN A 73 1.78 -12.96 -8.52
N ARG A 74 0.49 -13.20 -8.30
CA ARG A 74 -0.26 -14.35 -8.86
C ARG A 74 -0.36 -14.33 -10.39
N HIS A 75 -0.26 -13.15 -11.02
CA HIS A 75 -0.27 -13.00 -12.48
C HIS A 75 1.10 -13.20 -13.15
N SER A 76 2.14 -13.58 -12.38
CA SER A 76 3.34 -14.19 -12.96
C SER A 76 2.94 -15.48 -13.70
N PRO A 77 3.46 -15.77 -14.90
CA PRO A 77 3.00 -16.90 -15.69
C PRO A 77 3.53 -18.21 -15.12
N GLU A 78 2.87 -18.74 -14.09
CA GLU A 78 2.82 -20.16 -13.83
C GLU A 78 1.37 -20.64 -13.86
N PRO A 79 1.09 -21.74 -14.55
CA PRO A 79 -0.27 -22.24 -14.71
C PRO A 79 -0.65 -22.93 -13.40
N GLU A 80 -1.80 -22.61 -12.81
CA GLU A 80 -2.86 -23.56 -12.45
C GLU A 80 -4.07 -22.75 -11.99
N GLU A 81 -5.22 -23.03 -12.62
CA GLU A 81 -6.53 -22.49 -12.27
C GLU A 81 -6.85 -22.90 -10.82
N THR A 82 -6.58 -22.01 -9.87
CA THR A 82 -7.15 -22.14 -8.53
C THR A 82 -8.47 -21.40 -8.54
N GLU A 83 -9.56 -22.14 -8.33
CA GLU A 83 -10.90 -21.59 -8.16
C GLU A 83 -10.84 -20.40 -7.20
N ARG A 84 -11.37 -19.24 -7.63
CA ARG A 84 -11.38 -18.02 -6.80
C ARG A 84 -12.08 -18.35 -5.48
N ASP A 85 -11.36 -18.19 -4.37
CA ASP A 85 -11.89 -18.44 -3.02
C ASP A 85 -13.02 -17.44 -2.73
N ASP A 86 -14.06 -17.85 -1.98
CA ASP A 86 -15.18 -16.98 -1.59
C ASP A 86 -14.66 -15.74 -0.84
N VAL A 87 -13.52 -15.88 -0.15
CA VAL A 87 -12.79 -14.79 0.49
C VAL A 87 -12.28 -13.77 -0.53
N ASP A 88 -11.74 -14.21 -1.67
CA ASP A 88 -11.27 -13.31 -2.73
C ASP A 88 -12.45 -12.54 -3.35
N VAL A 89 -13.62 -13.16 -3.47
CA VAL A 89 -14.86 -12.52 -3.96
C VAL A 89 -15.35 -11.44 -2.98
N LEU A 90 -15.43 -11.76 -1.68
CA LEU A 90 -15.83 -10.81 -0.65
C LEU A 90 -14.86 -9.62 -0.53
N LEU A 91 -13.56 -9.85 -0.77
CA LEU A 91 -12.57 -8.79 -0.79
C LEU A 91 -12.72 -7.88 -2.02
N ASP A 92 -12.99 -8.43 -3.21
CA ASP A 92 -13.27 -7.63 -4.41
C ASP A 92 -14.53 -6.78 -4.25
N GLU A 93 -15.59 -7.31 -3.63
CA GLU A 93 -16.81 -6.56 -3.32
C GLU A 93 -16.54 -5.39 -2.35
N LEU A 94 -15.73 -5.64 -1.30
CA LEU A 94 -15.34 -4.60 -0.35
C LEU A 94 -14.52 -3.50 -1.02
N VAL A 95 -13.58 -3.87 -1.88
CA VAL A 95 -12.77 -2.92 -2.67
C VAL A 95 -13.66 -2.09 -3.59
N CYS A 96 -14.62 -2.72 -4.28
CA CYS A 96 -15.56 -2.00 -5.14
C CYS A 96 -16.44 -1.01 -4.36
N ALA A 97 -16.94 -1.41 -3.19
CA ALA A 97 -17.76 -0.55 -2.35
C ALA A 97 -17.01 0.69 -1.85
N LEU A 98 -15.72 0.54 -1.53
CA LEU A 98 -14.87 1.62 -1.03
C LEU A 98 -14.34 2.53 -2.16
N ALA A 99 -14.02 1.96 -3.33
CA ALA A 99 -13.53 2.71 -4.47
C ALA A 99 -14.64 3.44 -5.25
N TYR A 100 -15.86 2.89 -5.26
CA TYR A 100 -17.00 3.42 -6.01
C TYR A 100 -18.29 3.40 -5.16
N PRO A 101 -18.47 4.35 -4.22
CA PRO A 101 -19.60 4.34 -3.29
C PRO A 101 -20.99 4.50 -3.93
N ASN A 102 -21.07 4.77 -5.24
CA ASN A 102 -22.31 4.90 -6.01
C ASN A 102 -22.50 3.83 -7.10
N TYR A 103 -21.65 2.78 -7.15
CA TYR A 103 -21.79 1.71 -8.14
C TYR A 103 -23.00 0.84 -7.78
N LYS A 104 -24.15 1.12 -8.39
CA LYS A 104 -25.30 0.21 -8.38
C LYS A 104 -25.04 -0.84 -9.46
N ASP A 105 -24.75 -2.06 -9.03
CA ASP A 105 -24.58 -3.21 -9.90
C ASP A 105 -25.79 -3.35 -10.84
N THR A 106 -25.60 -3.02 -12.12
CA THR A 106 -26.63 -3.14 -13.17
C THR A 106 -26.71 -4.55 -13.76
N SER A 107 -25.91 -5.51 -13.30
CA SER A 107 -25.92 -6.88 -13.84
C SER A 107 -27.09 -7.75 -13.37
N ARG A 108 -27.98 -7.25 -12.50
CA ARG A 108 -29.23 -7.95 -12.12
C ARG A 108 -30.43 -7.68 -13.04
N PHE A 109 -30.25 -6.95 -14.15
CA PHE A 109 -31.30 -6.71 -15.15
C PHE A 109 -30.89 -7.19 -16.55
N VAL A 110 -30.58 -8.48 -16.70
CA VAL A 110 -30.78 -9.24 -17.94
C VAL A 110 -31.25 -10.64 -17.59
#